data_AF-A0A5E4JAV9-F1
#
_entry.id   AF-A0A5E4JAV9-F1
#
_cell.length_a   1.000
_cell.length_b   1.000
_cell.length_c   1.000
_cell.angle_alpha   90.00
_cell.angle_beta   90.00
_cell.angle_gamma   90.00
#
_symmetry.space_group_name_H-M   'P 1'
#
loop_
_entity.id
_entity.type
_entity.pdbx_description
1 polymer ?
#
loop_
_entity_poly.entity_id
_entity_poly.type
_entity_poly.pdbx_seq_one_letter_code
_entity_poly.pdbx_strand_id
1 'polypeptide(L)'
;MIIRPATVMDADELMGKALKVMNTGTLTIVIQKKGRYRGIVSDRALRTMQPQQNTKVETIAWKAPVINEDMPTEKVAELFSDGSRELPVVRDGAIVGVVRHVDLLKQLAEEGKIPAMKVNEIMSVPVLMTDINESIARVAGKMRNSDFHHIVVTENGKNMGMLSTADIQPFLQKVKAKAPMGKEKSGMSTISLRSAMLSAPALVRIKPNASVLEAARLMIDNGISAVLVDDGKQIGIIDVVDIIRTSLPSDEPQIEIIGLKGEELEFRDQIRSEASESLGKIQNIMPIEFARLTVKVHAKTGAKHQYSLHMMVSGKRTFEASASGWKLFTALHEVLKEAERMAIQEKEKLKGKKSRYGKMRSLSVRIREGELYPGRLERGA
;
A
#
# COMPACT_ATOMS: atom_id res chain seq x y z
N MET A 1 -8.47 -14.81 2.93
CA MET A 1 -7.35 -14.26 3.71
C MET A 1 -6.85 -15.30 4.71
N ILE A 2 -5.56 -15.62 4.69
CA ILE A 2 -4.95 -16.58 5.62
C ILE A 2 -4.51 -15.84 6.88
N ILE A 3 -5.13 -16.15 8.02
CA ILE A 3 -4.77 -15.56 9.32
C ILE A 3 -3.84 -16.52 10.06
N ARG A 4 -2.67 -16.02 10.47
CA ARG A 4 -1.68 -16.78 11.22
C ARG A 4 -1.67 -16.39 12.69
N PRO A 5 -1.24 -17.30 13.59
CA PRO A 5 -1.00 -16.96 14.98
C PRO A 5 -0.03 -15.78 15.11
N ALA A 6 -0.37 -14.81 15.95
CA ALA A 6 0.51 -13.70 16.25
C ALA A 6 1.51 -14.08 17.34
N THR A 7 2.77 -13.65 17.18
CA THR A 7 3.69 -13.55 18.31
C THR A 7 3.32 -12.30 19.10
N VAL A 8 2.89 -12.47 20.35
CA VAL A 8 2.38 -11.38 21.20
C VAL A 8 3.30 -11.14 22.40
N MET A 9 3.49 -9.88 22.76
CA MET A 9 4.16 -9.45 24.00
C MET A 9 3.34 -8.39 24.72
N ASP A 10 3.38 -8.40 26.06
CA ASP A 10 2.80 -7.33 26.86
C ASP A 10 3.65 -6.04 26.80
N ALA A 11 2.97 -4.90 26.86
CA ALA A 11 3.52 -3.56 26.65
C ALA A 11 4.71 -3.21 27.56
N ASP A 12 4.75 -3.76 28.77
CA ASP A 12 5.78 -3.55 29.78
C ASP A 12 6.96 -4.52 29.67
N GLU A 13 6.88 -5.54 28.81
CA GLU A 13 7.99 -6.43 28.52
C GLU A 13 9.16 -5.69 27.86
N LEU A 14 10.37 -6.24 28.00
CA LEU A 14 11.60 -5.58 27.58
C LEU A 14 12.03 -5.99 26.16
N MET A 15 12.65 -5.04 25.46
CA MET A 15 13.21 -5.24 24.12
C MET A 15 14.24 -6.37 24.06
N GLY A 16 14.94 -6.69 25.15
CA GLY A 16 15.85 -7.84 25.22
C GLY A 16 15.14 -9.18 24.97
N LYS A 17 13.89 -9.33 25.44
CA LYS A 17 13.06 -10.50 25.15
C LYS A 17 12.57 -10.47 23.70
N ALA A 18 12.11 -9.31 23.22
CA ALA A 18 11.69 -9.12 21.83
C ALA A 18 12.81 -9.47 20.83
N LEU A 19 14.05 -9.02 21.08
CA LEU A 19 15.21 -9.32 20.24
C LEU A 19 15.53 -10.81 20.18
N LYS A 20 15.39 -11.55 21.29
CA LYS A 20 15.58 -13.01 21.28
C LYS A 20 14.58 -13.69 20.36
N VAL A 21 13.32 -13.28 20.41
CA VAL A 21 12.25 -13.81 19.56
C VAL A 21 12.47 -13.41 18.08
N MET A 22 12.83 -12.16 17.82
CA MET A 22 13.12 -11.70 16.45
C MET A 22 14.32 -12.42 15.82
N ASN A 23 15.33 -12.78 16.63
CA ASN A 23 16.49 -13.54 16.17
C ASN A 23 16.14 -14.99 15.77
N THR A 24 14.94 -15.51 16.05
CA THR A 24 14.45 -16.81 15.55
C THR A 24 13.71 -16.70 14.22
N GLY A 25 13.74 -15.53 13.56
CA GLY A 25 13.08 -15.29 12.28
C GLY A 25 11.69 -14.66 12.39
N THR A 26 11.23 -14.29 13.59
CA THR A 26 9.99 -13.52 13.75
C THR A 26 10.17 -12.09 13.26
N LEU A 27 9.39 -11.69 12.25
CA LEU A 27 9.48 -10.37 11.61
C LEU A 27 8.70 -9.28 12.36
N THR A 28 7.59 -9.65 12.99
CA THR A 28 6.69 -8.74 13.69
C THR A 28 6.29 -9.34 15.04
N ILE A 29 6.29 -8.51 16.08
CA ILE A 29 5.73 -8.83 17.39
C ILE A 29 4.56 -7.88 17.63
N VAL A 30 3.39 -8.43 17.88
CA VAL A 30 2.19 -7.66 18.22
C VAL A 30 2.24 -7.31 19.71
N ILE A 31 2.08 -6.02 20.02
CA ILE A 31 2.13 -5.53 21.39
C ILE A 31 0.72 -5.35 21.92
N GLN A 32 0.48 -5.86 23.12
CA GLN A 32 -0.80 -5.74 23.81
C GLN A 32 -0.66 -5.07 25.18
N LYS A 33 -1.76 -4.58 25.74
CA LYS A 33 -1.83 -4.15 27.13
C LYS A 33 -3.21 -4.49 27.67
N LYS A 34 -3.26 -5.32 28.72
CA LYS A 34 -4.51 -5.86 29.28
C LYS A 34 -5.34 -6.59 28.20
N GLY A 35 -4.70 -7.43 27.40
CA GLY A 35 -5.33 -8.22 26.32
C GLY A 35 -5.81 -7.42 25.10
N ARG A 36 -5.49 -6.12 25.02
CA ARG A 36 -5.89 -5.27 23.89
C ARG A 36 -4.71 -4.83 23.06
N TYR A 37 -4.87 -4.80 21.74
CA TYR A 37 -3.85 -4.32 20.79
C TYR A 37 -3.36 -2.90 21.12
N ARG A 38 -2.05 -2.69 21.06
CA ARG A 38 -1.39 -1.40 21.31
C ARG A 38 -0.44 -0.95 20.21
N GLY A 39 0.04 -1.88 19.37
CA GLY A 39 0.95 -1.57 18.28
C GLY A 39 1.72 -2.81 17.86
N ILE A 40 2.74 -2.63 17.03
CA ILE A 40 3.68 -3.68 16.66
C ILE A 40 5.12 -3.19 16.82
N VAL A 41 6.02 -4.14 17.04
CA VAL A 41 7.47 -3.96 16.87
C VAL A 41 7.91 -4.84 15.71
N SER A 42 8.61 -4.27 14.73
CA SER A 42 9.10 -4.97 13.54
C SER A 42 10.58 -4.66 13.25
N ASP A 43 11.15 -5.32 12.25
CA ASP A 43 12.51 -5.07 11.76
C ASP A 43 12.76 -3.58 11.43
N ARG A 44 11.72 -2.87 10.95
CA ARG A 44 11.75 -1.42 10.71
C ARG A 44 12.13 -0.65 11.98
N ALA A 45 11.50 -0.96 13.11
CA ALA A 45 11.78 -0.28 14.38
C ALA A 45 13.20 -0.56 14.88
N LEU A 46 13.71 -1.79 14.67
CA LEU A 46 15.09 -2.13 15.00
C LEU A 46 16.10 -1.35 14.15
N ARG A 47 15.82 -1.18 12.85
CA ARG A 47 16.66 -0.44 11.90
C ARG A 47 16.76 1.05 12.24
N THR A 48 15.62 1.67 12.55
CA THR A 48 15.51 3.12 12.75
C THR A 48 15.85 3.55 14.17
N MET A 49 15.33 2.86 15.19
CA MET A 49 15.43 3.32 16.59
C MET A 49 16.59 2.68 17.36
N GLN A 50 17.04 1.48 16.95
CA GLN A 50 18.10 0.72 17.62
C GLN A 50 17.99 0.67 19.15
N PRO A 51 16.87 0.18 19.69
CA PRO A 51 16.56 0.29 21.11
C PRO A 51 17.55 -0.47 22.00
N GLN A 52 17.71 0.01 23.24
CA GLN A 52 18.44 -0.72 24.27
C GLN A 52 17.62 -1.90 24.78
N GLN A 53 18.29 -2.96 25.23
CA GLN A 53 17.60 -4.19 25.66
C GLN A 53 16.67 -3.99 26.86
N ASN A 54 16.95 -3.01 27.72
CA ASN A 54 16.15 -2.66 28.89
C ASN A 54 14.98 -1.70 28.58
N THR A 55 14.80 -1.29 27.32
CA THR A 55 13.68 -0.44 26.92
C THR A 55 12.39 -1.28 26.88
N LYS A 56 11.27 -0.73 27.32
CA LYS A 56 9.96 -1.39 27.19
C LYS A 56 9.53 -1.45 25.73
N VAL A 57 8.89 -2.55 25.34
CA VAL A 57 8.40 -2.72 23.97
C VAL A 57 7.37 -1.65 23.59
N GLU A 58 6.55 -1.15 24.53
CA GLU A 58 5.57 -0.08 24.26
C GLU A 58 6.21 1.25 23.82
N THR A 59 7.45 1.51 24.21
CA THR A 59 8.18 2.73 23.82
C THR A 59 8.64 2.67 22.36
N ILE A 60 8.78 1.46 21.82
CA ILE A 60 9.24 1.19 20.45
C ILE A 60 8.06 0.86 19.53
N ALA A 61 6.97 0.36 20.11
CA ALA A 61 5.78 -0.05 19.38
C ALA A 61 5.16 1.13 18.63
N TRP A 62 4.91 0.94 17.35
CA TRP A 62 4.15 1.89 16.55
C TRP A 62 2.76 1.32 16.25
N LYS A 63 1.79 2.20 16.03
CA LYS A 63 0.42 1.79 15.71
C LYS A 63 0.31 1.45 14.23
N ALA A 64 0.53 0.18 13.88
CA ALA A 64 0.26 -0.31 12.55
C ALA A 64 -1.24 -0.31 12.22
N PRO A 65 -1.61 -0.16 10.94
CA PRO A 65 -2.96 -0.41 10.49
C PRO A 65 -3.44 -1.78 10.95
N VAL A 66 -4.64 -1.81 11.54
CA VAL A 66 -5.30 -3.06 11.95
C VAL A 66 -6.30 -3.46 10.89
N ILE A 67 -6.42 -4.75 10.66
CA ILE A 67 -7.44 -5.30 9.77
C ILE A 67 -8.43 -6.15 10.58
N ASN A 68 -9.60 -6.37 10.01
CA ASN A 68 -10.57 -7.34 10.51
C ASN A 68 -10.78 -8.44 9.45
N GLU A 69 -11.49 -9.50 9.81
CA GLU A 69 -11.70 -10.67 8.94
C GLU A 69 -12.56 -10.38 7.71
N ASP A 70 -13.41 -9.35 7.79
CA ASP A 70 -14.36 -8.97 6.73
C ASP A 70 -13.78 -7.90 5.79
N MET A 71 -12.54 -7.45 6.02
CA MET A 71 -11.91 -6.40 5.23
C MET A 71 -11.63 -6.91 3.80
N PRO A 72 -12.04 -6.17 2.74
CA PRO A 72 -11.76 -6.56 1.37
C PRO A 72 -10.26 -6.71 1.10
N THR A 73 -9.89 -7.73 0.32
CA THR A 73 -8.49 -8.07 -0.04
C THR A 73 -7.74 -6.87 -0.61
N GLU A 74 -8.41 -6.08 -1.46
CA GLU A 74 -7.85 -4.87 -2.09
C GLU A 74 -7.50 -3.82 -1.04
N LYS A 75 -8.35 -3.64 -0.03
CA LYS A 75 -8.06 -2.72 1.06
C LYS A 75 -6.91 -3.21 1.94
N VAL A 76 -6.84 -4.52 2.21
CA VAL A 76 -5.72 -5.11 2.96
C VAL A 76 -4.40 -4.93 2.19
N ALA A 77 -4.43 -5.09 0.87
CA ALA A 77 -3.29 -4.88 0.00
C ALA A 77 -2.77 -3.44 0.01
N GLU A 78 -3.66 -2.44 -0.04
CA GLU A 78 -3.29 -1.03 0.13
C GLU A 78 -2.52 -0.80 1.45
N LEU A 79 -2.97 -1.42 2.54
CA LEU A 79 -2.35 -1.25 3.87
C LEU A 79 -0.95 -1.85 3.97
N PHE A 80 -0.56 -2.77 3.08
CA PHE A 80 0.82 -3.25 2.99
C PHE A 80 1.78 -2.25 2.36
N SER A 81 1.27 -1.19 1.72
CA SER A 81 2.09 -0.10 1.15
C SER A 81 2.87 0.69 2.21
N ASP A 82 2.46 0.63 3.48
CA ASP A 82 3.16 1.27 4.60
C ASP A 82 4.50 0.59 4.97
N GLY A 83 4.91 -0.44 4.21
CA GLY A 83 6.17 -1.17 4.39
C GLY A 83 6.12 -2.22 5.50
N SER A 84 4.93 -2.54 6.01
CA SER A 84 4.73 -3.65 6.95
C SER A 84 4.79 -4.98 6.21
N ARG A 85 5.47 -5.98 6.77
CA ARG A 85 5.43 -7.35 6.23
C ARG A 85 4.23 -8.15 6.73
N GLU A 86 3.72 -7.76 7.89
CA GLU A 86 2.59 -8.40 8.56
C GLU A 86 1.67 -7.32 9.15
N LEU A 87 0.35 -7.52 9.03
CA LEU A 87 -0.66 -6.65 9.59
C LEU A 87 -1.43 -7.38 10.70
N PRO A 88 -1.65 -6.75 11.87
CA PRO A 88 -2.42 -7.34 12.96
C PRO A 88 -3.91 -7.43 12.62
N VAL A 89 -4.49 -8.61 12.88
CA VAL A 89 -5.94 -8.84 12.81
C VAL A 89 -6.54 -8.64 14.19
N VAL A 90 -7.50 -7.73 14.32
CA VAL A 90 -8.10 -7.35 15.59
C VAL A 90 -9.62 -7.45 15.51
N ARG A 91 -10.24 -8.10 16.52
CA ARG A 91 -11.69 -8.19 16.70
C ARG A 91 -12.05 -7.68 18.09
N ASP A 92 -12.94 -6.68 18.17
CA ASP A 92 -13.37 -6.05 19.45
C ASP A 92 -12.21 -5.55 20.35
N GLY A 93 -11.08 -5.21 19.73
CA GLY A 93 -9.85 -4.76 20.37
C GLY A 93 -8.92 -5.90 20.84
N ALA A 94 -9.35 -7.16 20.73
CA ALA A 94 -8.53 -8.34 20.98
C ALA A 94 -7.76 -8.77 19.72
N ILE A 95 -6.55 -9.29 19.91
CA ILE A 95 -5.70 -9.76 18.82
C ILE A 95 -6.18 -11.16 18.41
N VAL A 96 -6.54 -11.32 17.14
CA VAL A 96 -6.93 -12.61 16.55
C VAL A 96 -5.73 -13.30 15.91
N GLY A 97 -4.83 -12.52 15.30
CA GLY A 97 -3.67 -13.05 14.59
C GLY A 97 -2.96 -11.98 13.77
N VAL A 98 -2.24 -12.41 12.74
CA VAL A 98 -1.60 -11.55 11.75
C VAL A 98 -1.85 -12.08 10.34
N VAL A 99 -1.81 -11.19 9.34
CA VAL A 99 -1.80 -11.54 7.92
C VAL A 99 -0.48 -11.08 7.33
N ARG A 100 0.16 -11.94 6.54
CA ARG A 100 1.45 -11.66 5.92
C ARG A 100 1.25 -11.25 4.47
N HIS A 101 2.04 -10.31 3.98
CA HIS A 101 2.00 -9.89 2.57
C HIS A 101 2.27 -11.04 1.59
N VAL A 102 3.13 -12.02 1.95
CA VAL A 102 3.37 -13.22 1.14
C VAL A 102 2.17 -14.16 1.05
N ASP A 103 1.34 -14.22 2.11
CA ASP A 103 0.09 -15.00 2.08
C ASP A 103 -0.96 -14.31 1.20
N LEU A 104 -0.99 -12.98 1.21
CA LEU A 104 -1.81 -12.19 0.30
C LEU A 104 -1.36 -12.36 -1.16
N LEU A 105 -0.05 -12.30 -1.44
CA LEU A 105 0.49 -12.55 -2.76
C LEU A 105 0.11 -13.95 -3.29
N LYS A 106 0.20 -14.97 -2.42
CA LYS A 106 -0.24 -16.32 -2.75
C LYS A 106 -1.72 -16.35 -3.15
N GLN A 107 -2.58 -15.70 -2.37
CA GLN A 107 -4.01 -15.59 -2.70
C GLN A 107 -4.24 -14.90 -4.05
N LEU A 108 -3.56 -13.78 -4.33
CA LEU A 108 -3.67 -13.08 -5.62
C LEU A 108 -3.20 -13.94 -6.81
N ALA A 109 -2.14 -14.74 -6.62
CA ALA A 109 -1.65 -15.68 -7.62
C ALA A 109 -2.64 -16.82 -7.91
N GLU A 110 -3.26 -17.38 -6.86
CA GLU A 110 -4.29 -18.42 -6.98
C GLU A 110 -5.58 -17.89 -7.62
N GLU A 111 -5.94 -16.62 -7.36
CA GLU A 111 -7.08 -15.93 -7.97
C GLU A 111 -6.81 -15.46 -9.42
N GLY A 112 -5.58 -15.65 -9.94
CA GLY A 112 -5.21 -15.18 -11.29
C GLY A 112 -5.16 -13.66 -11.44
N LYS A 113 -4.99 -12.92 -10.33
CA LYS A 113 -4.96 -11.45 -10.29
C LYS A 113 -3.57 -10.85 -10.58
N ILE A 114 -2.53 -11.67 -10.66
CA ILE A 114 -1.18 -11.20 -11.00
C ILE A 114 -1.15 -10.82 -12.50
N PRO A 115 -0.81 -9.58 -12.85
CA PRO A 115 -0.87 -9.12 -14.23
C PRO A 115 0.17 -9.82 -15.11
N ALA A 116 -0.19 -10.00 -16.38
CA ALA A 116 0.70 -10.56 -17.40
C ALA A 116 1.73 -9.52 -17.87
N MET A 117 2.70 -9.22 -17.00
CA MET A 117 3.77 -8.26 -17.23
C MET A 117 5.14 -8.94 -17.06
N LYS A 118 6.18 -8.30 -17.58
CA LYS A 118 7.57 -8.66 -17.32
C LYS A 118 8.09 -7.99 -16.06
N VAL A 119 9.04 -8.63 -15.41
CA VAL A 119 9.69 -8.13 -14.20
C VAL A 119 10.30 -6.74 -14.41
N ASN A 120 10.96 -6.51 -15.55
CA ASN A 120 11.61 -5.23 -15.83
C ASN A 120 10.67 -4.04 -16.00
N GLU A 121 9.36 -4.27 -16.14
CA GLU A 121 8.35 -3.21 -16.24
C GLU A 121 7.99 -2.62 -14.87
N ILE A 122 8.19 -3.37 -13.78
CA ILE A 122 7.79 -2.96 -12.42
C ILE A 122 8.89 -3.07 -11.37
N MET A 123 10.05 -3.64 -11.71
CA MET A 123 11.17 -3.71 -10.78
C MET A 123 11.67 -2.31 -10.42
N SER A 124 12.19 -2.18 -9.20
CA SER A 124 12.83 -0.98 -8.71
C SER A 124 14.24 -0.82 -9.30
N VAL A 125 14.47 0.33 -9.94
CA VAL A 125 15.78 0.83 -10.40
C VAL A 125 15.87 2.35 -10.17
N PRO A 126 17.02 2.92 -9.75
CA PRO A 126 18.27 2.26 -9.39
C PRO A 126 18.19 1.56 -8.03
N VAL A 127 18.93 0.46 -7.86
CA VAL A 127 19.00 -0.27 -6.59
C VAL A 127 20.08 0.29 -5.68
N LEU A 128 19.87 0.21 -4.36
CA LEU A 128 20.93 0.50 -3.40
C LEU A 128 22.02 -0.57 -3.48
N MET A 129 23.28 -0.14 -3.65
CA MET A 129 24.43 -1.02 -3.82
C MET A 129 25.52 -0.77 -2.76
N THR A 130 26.30 -1.81 -2.49
CA THR A 130 27.49 -1.73 -1.63
C THR A 130 28.56 -2.71 -2.04
N ASP A 131 29.82 -2.37 -1.80
CA ASP A 131 30.93 -3.30 -1.98
C ASP A 131 31.02 -4.28 -0.80
N ILE A 132 31.40 -5.53 -1.07
CA ILE A 132 31.55 -6.63 -0.09
C ILE A 132 32.58 -6.31 1.01
N ASN A 133 33.51 -5.38 0.77
CA ASN A 133 34.55 -4.99 1.70
C ASN A 133 34.12 -3.82 2.60
N GLU A 134 32.93 -3.25 2.40
CA GLU A 134 32.39 -2.25 3.33
C GLU A 134 32.07 -2.87 4.70
N SER A 135 32.11 -2.03 5.74
CA SER A 135 31.74 -2.46 7.08
C SER A 135 30.23 -2.59 7.22
N ILE A 136 29.78 -3.58 7.99
CA ILE A 136 28.35 -3.78 8.29
C ILE A 136 27.71 -2.52 8.88
N ALA A 137 28.45 -1.74 9.69
CA ALA A 137 27.94 -0.49 10.27
C ALA A 137 27.64 0.58 9.20
N ARG A 138 28.51 0.70 8.18
CA ARG A 138 28.32 1.63 7.05
C ARG A 138 27.14 1.20 6.19
N VAL A 139 27.04 -0.10 5.88
CA VAL A 139 25.92 -0.69 5.13
C VAL A 139 24.60 -0.46 5.87
N ALA A 140 24.56 -0.74 7.17
CA ALA A 140 23.39 -0.49 8.00
C ALA A 140 23.01 1.00 8.05
N GLY A 141 24.00 1.91 7.96
CA GLY A 141 23.77 3.35 7.80
C GLY A 141 23.09 3.69 6.48
N LYS A 142 23.59 3.15 5.36
CA LYS A 142 22.97 3.32 4.03
C LYS A 142 21.52 2.85 4.02
N MET A 143 21.24 1.65 4.54
CA MET A 143 19.90 1.08 4.57
C MET A 143 18.94 1.79 5.52
N ARG A 144 19.44 2.46 6.58
CA ARG A 144 18.59 3.21 7.50
C ARG A 144 17.98 4.45 6.85
N ASN A 145 18.74 5.08 5.96
CA ASN A 145 18.36 6.31 5.29
C ASN A 145 17.65 6.05 3.94
N SER A 146 17.36 4.79 3.63
CA SER A 146 16.65 4.39 2.42
C SER A 146 15.32 3.72 2.76
N ASP A 147 14.36 3.82 1.86
CA ASP A 147 13.11 3.05 1.94
C ASP A 147 13.30 1.57 1.58
N PHE A 148 14.49 1.20 1.08
CA PHE A 148 14.82 -0.16 0.68
C PHE A 148 15.15 -1.08 1.87
N HIS A 149 14.49 -2.23 1.92
CA HIS A 149 14.78 -3.30 2.87
C HIS A 149 15.91 -4.23 2.42
N HIS A 150 16.41 -4.04 1.20
CA HIS A 150 17.40 -4.88 0.56
C HIS A 150 18.53 -4.01 -0.02
N ILE A 151 19.74 -4.55 -0.01
CA ILE A 151 20.91 -3.93 -0.62
C ILE A 151 21.63 -4.95 -1.50
N VAL A 152 21.98 -4.56 -2.72
CA VAL A 152 22.76 -5.39 -3.63
C VAL A 152 24.23 -5.30 -3.25
N VAL A 153 24.90 -6.43 -3.16
CA VAL A 153 26.30 -6.55 -2.78
C VAL A 153 27.14 -6.88 -4.01
N THR A 154 28.19 -6.10 -4.23
CA THR A 154 29.11 -6.27 -5.34
C THR A 154 30.52 -6.57 -4.86
N GLU A 155 31.32 -7.24 -5.70
CA GLU A 155 32.75 -7.45 -5.50
C GLU A 155 33.45 -7.24 -6.83
N ASN A 156 34.35 -6.25 -6.90
CA ASN A 156 35.08 -5.91 -8.14
C ASN A 156 34.13 -5.69 -9.35
N GLY A 157 33.00 -5.01 -9.11
CA GLY A 157 31.99 -4.74 -10.15
C GLY A 157 31.09 -5.92 -10.51
N LYS A 158 31.28 -7.11 -9.90
CA LYS A 158 30.41 -8.28 -10.10
C LYS A 158 29.33 -8.33 -9.04
N ASN A 159 28.12 -8.71 -9.43
CA ASN A 159 27.00 -8.89 -8.52
C ASN A 159 27.14 -10.20 -7.73
N MET A 160 27.37 -10.07 -6.42
CA MET A 160 27.49 -11.20 -5.51
C MET A 160 26.13 -11.63 -4.96
N GLY A 161 25.17 -10.72 -4.90
CA GLY A 161 23.81 -10.99 -4.47
C GLY A 161 23.18 -9.84 -3.72
N MET A 162 22.31 -10.18 -2.78
CA MET A 162 21.47 -9.24 -2.06
C MET A 162 21.44 -9.61 -0.58
N LEU A 163 21.43 -8.59 0.29
CA LEU A 163 21.20 -8.74 1.72
C LEU A 163 19.98 -7.94 2.14
N SER A 164 19.19 -8.49 3.05
CA SER A 164 18.09 -7.81 3.71
C SER A 164 18.51 -7.22 5.06
N THR A 165 17.61 -6.42 5.64
CA THR A 165 17.72 -5.96 7.03
C THR A 165 17.88 -7.11 8.02
N ALA A 166 17.18 -8.22 7.78
CA ALA A 166 17.21 -9.40 8.63
C ALA A 166 18.58 -10.12 8.59
N ASP A 167 19.28 -10.08 7.46
CA ASP A 167 20.61 -10.69 7.32
C ASP A 167 21.70 -9.89 8.05
N ILE A 168 21.50 -8.57 8.16
CA ILE A 168 22.49 -7.64 8.72
C ILE A 168 22.31 -7.45 10.23
N GLN A 169 21.07 -7.45 10.71
CA GLN A 169 20.72 -7.14 12.10
C GLN A 169 21.43 -8.03 13.15
N PRO A 170 21.57 -9.36 12.98
CA PRO A 170 22.27 -10.21 13.93
C PRO A 170 23.74 -9.83 14.13
N PHE A 171 24.39 -9.33 13.07
CA PHE A 171 25.79 -8.91 13.13
C PHE A 171 25.95 -7.56 13.84
N LEU A 172 25.02 -6.61 13.64
CA LEU A 172 25.02 -5.33 14.36
C LEU A 172 24.90 -5.52 15.88
N GLN A 173 24.08 -6.49 16.32
CA GLN A 173 23.95 -6.80 17.74
C GLN A 173 25.27 -7.33 18.33
N LYS A 174 26.02 -8.16 17.60
CA LYS A 174 27.32 -8.69 18.03
C LYS A 174 28.38 -7.59 18.17
N VAL A 175 28.37 -6.58 17.29
CA VAL A 175 29.28 -5.42 17.37
C VAL A 175 29.02 -4.63 18.66
N LYS A 176 27.76 -4.36 18.99
CA LYS A 176 27.39 -3.59 20.20
C LYS A 176 27.70 -4.33 21.50
N ALA A 177 27.53 -5.64 21.54
CA ALA A 177 27.83 -6.45 22.72
C ALA A 177 29.32 -6.48 23.08
N LYS A 178 30.21 -6.14 22.14
CA LYS A 178 31.68 -6.19 22.32
C LYS A 178 32.34 -4.81 22.51
N ALA A 179 31.59 -3.72 22.45
CA ALA A 179 32.14 -2.37 22.63
C ALA A 179 32.19 -2.01 24.13
N PRO A 180 33.38 -1.73 24.72
CA PRO A 180 33.45 -1.26 26.11
C PRO A 180 32.83 0.14 26.24
N MET A 181 32.02 0.33 27.28
CA MET A 181 31.47 1.64 27.65
C MET A 181 32.62 2.60 27.99
N GLY A 182 32.79 3.67 27.20
CA GLY A 182 33.51 4.87 27.65
C GLY A 182 34.86 5.21 27.00
N LYS A 183 35.31 4.57 25.91
CA LYS A 183 36.50 5.04 25.17
C LYS A 183 36.27 5.11 23.66
N GLU A 184 37.01 6.02 23.02
CA GLU A 184 36.83 6.57 21.67
C GLU A 184 36.56 5.53 20.56
N LYS A 185 35.76 5.97 19.58
CA LYS A 185 35.18 5.20 18.47
C LYS A 185 36.18 4.81 17.35
N SER A 186 37.42 4.42 17.67
CA SER A 186 38.44 4.16 16.64
C SER A 186 38.69 2.67 16.33
N GLY A 187 38.06 1.75 17.04
CA GLY A 187 38.21 0.30 16.82
C GLY A 187 36.88 -0.44 16.85
N MET A 188 35.89 -0.02 16.05
CA MET A 188 34.69 -0.84 15.86
C MET A 188 35.12 -2.20 15.32
N SER A 189 34.76 -3.28 16.01
CA SER A 189 34.94 -4.65 15.51
C SER A 189 34.40 -4.71 14.08
N THR A 190 35.30 -4.79 13.11
CA THR A 190 35.01 -4.78 11.68
C THR A 190 34.48 -6.15 11.29
N ILE A 191 33.27 -6.49 11.76
CA ILE A 191 32.55 -7.59 11.13
C ILE A 191 32.35 -7.18 9.68
N SER A 192 33.06 -7.88 8.80
CA SER A 192 33.03 -7.64 7.37
C SER A 192 31.65 -8.01 6.82
N LEU A 193 31.15 -7.24 5.86
CA LEU A 193 29.91 -7.57 5.16
C LEU A 193 29.98 -8.98 4.54
N ARG A 194 31.19 -9.42 4.15
CA ARG A 194 31.47 -10.80 3.72
C ARG A 194 30.93 -11.86 4.68
N SER A 195 31.02 -11.66 6.00
CA SER A 195 30.51 -12.62 6.98
C SER A 195 28.98 -12.74 6.93
N ALA A 196 28.30 -11.60 6.74
CA ALA A 196 26.85 -11.59 6.55
C ALA A 196 26.46 -12.22 5.21
N MET A 197 27.18 -11.91 4.13
CA MET A 197 26.96 -12.50 2.80
C MET A 197 27.12 -14.03 2.79
N LEU A 198 28.14 -14.56 3.48
CA LEU A 198 28.36 -16.02 3.58
C LEU A 198 27.30 -16.72 4.43
N SER A 199 26.63 -15.99 5.33
CA SER A 199 25.58 -16.55 6.20
C SER A 199 24.17 -16.35 5.64
N ALA A 200 24.03 -15.54 4.59
CA ALA A 200 22.75 -15.21 4.00
C ALA A 200 22.16 -16.41 3.22
N PRO A 201 20.83 -16.50 3.10
CA PRO A 201 20.18 -17.51 2.27
C PRO A 201 20.70 -17.51 0.83
N ALA A 202 20.57 -18.66 0.16
CA ALA A 202 20.93 -18.78 -1.24
C ALA A 202 20.20 -17.72 -2.08
N LEU A 203 20.96 -17.10 -2.97
CA LEU A 203 20.50 -15.98 -3.76
C LEU A 203 19.44 -16.42 -4.78
N VAL A 204 18.21 -15.92 -4.62
CA VAL A 204 17.16 -16.12 -5.61
C VAL A 204 17.22 -15.00 -6.64
N ARG A 205 17.56 -15.36 -7.88
CA ARG A 205 17.66 -14.46 -9.03
C ARG A 205 16.54 -14.71 -10.03
N ILE A 206 16.16 -13.66 -10.74
CA ILE A 206 15.26 -13.75 -11.89
C ILE A 206 15.77 -12.88 -13.04
N LYS A 207 15.47 -13.26 -14.28
CA LYS A 207 15.79 -12.46 -15.46
C LYS A 207 14.79 -11.30 -15.62
N PRO A 208 15.21 -10.15 -16.15
CA PRO A 208 14.35 -8.99 -16.37
C PRO A 208 13.16 -9.26 -17.30
N ASN A 209 13.30 -10.19 -18.24
CA ASN A 209 12.25 -10.56 -19.18
C ASN A 209 11.33 -11.69 -18.71
N ALA A 210 11.57 -12.26 -17.52
CA ALA A 210 10.67 -13.23 -16.91
C ALA A 210 9.35 -12.57 -16.53
N SER A 211 8.31 -13.38 -16.32
CA SER A 211 7.00 -12.89 -15.91
C SER A 211 6.95 -12.49 -14.43
N VAL A 212 6.11 -11.51 -14.11
CA VAL A 212 5.82 -11.14 -12.72
C VAL A 212 5.23 -12.32 -11.93
N LEU A 213 4.46 -13.21 -12.57
CA LEU A 213 3.94 -14.42 -11.96
C LEU A 213 5.06 -15.39 -11.54
N GLU A 214 6.10 -15.56 -12.36
CA GLU A 214 7.27 -16.37 -11.97
C GLU A 214 8.00 -15.75 -10.78
N ALA A 215 8.16 -14.43 -10.74
CA ALA A 215 8.72 -13.73 -9.59
C ALA A 215 7.89 -13.98 -8.32
N ALA A 216 6.56 -13.88 -8.44
CA ALA A 216 5.64 -14.15 -7.33
C ALA A 216 5.78 -15.59 -6.81
N ARG A 217 5.85 -16.58 -7.70
CA ARG A 217 6.06 -17.99 -7.33
C ARG A 217 7.38 -18.20 -6.60
N LEU A 218 8.48 -17.61 -7.10
CA LEU A 218 9.77 -17.68 -6.40
C LEU A 218 9.69 -17.11 -4.98
N MET A 219 8.96 -16.00 -4.79
CA MET A 219 8.76 -15.41 -3.46
C MET A 219 7.93 -16.32 -2.54
N ILE A 220 6.84 -16.87 -3.06
CA ILE A 220 5.94 -17.76 -2.31
C ILE A 220 6.66 -19.06 -1.91
N ASP A 221 7.31 -19.73 -2.87
CA ASP A 221 7.92 -21.05 -2.68
C ASP A 221 9.14 -21.00 -1.75
N ASN A 222 9.90 -19.90 -1.80
CA ASN A 222 11.07 -19.71 -0.93
C ASN A 222 10.73 -18.96 0.37
N GLY A 223 9.49 -18.48 0.54
CA GLY A 223 9.08 -17.69 1.70
C GLY A 223 9.85 -16.35 1.84
N ILE A 224 10.29 -15.77 0.73
CA ILE A 224 11.07 -14.53 0.67
C ILE A 224 10.22 -13.35 0.20
N SER A 225 10.60 -12.14 0.60
CA SER A 225 9.84 -10.92 0.29
C SER A 225 10.32 -10.17 -0.96
N ALA A 226 11.46 -10.55 -1.54
CA ALA A 226 12.02 -9.91 -2.72
C ALA A 226 12.96 -10.85 -3.47
N VAL A 227 13.14 -10.61 -4.77
CA VAL A 227 14.10 -11.32 -5.61
C VAL A 227 15.00 -10.33 -6.34
N LEU A 228 16.25 -10.74 -6.56
CA LEU A 228 17.22 -9.96 -7.32
C LEU A 228 16.94 -10.16 -8.82
N VAL A 229 16.78 -9.07 -9.55
CA VAL A 229 16.70 -9.07 -11.01
C VAL A 229 18.10 -8.85 -11.57
N ASP A 230 18.62 -9.79 -12.34
CA ASP A 230 19.99 -9.73 -12.87
C ASP A 230 20.15 -10.53 -14.18
N ASP A 231 20.60 -9.87 -15.23
CA ASP A 231 21.06 -10.50 -16.49
C ASP A 231 22.52 -10.17 -16.85
N GLY A 232 23.28 -9.59 -15.91
CA GLY A 232 24.64 -9.10 -16.09
C GLY A 232 24.74 -7.70 -16.69
N LYS A 233 23.65 -7.13 -17.23
CA LYS A 233 23.59 -5.75 -17.75
C LYS A 233 22.65 -4.87 -16.92
N GLN A 234 21.50 -5.42 -16.56
CA GLN A 234 20.46 -4.77 -15.78
C GLN A 234 20.39 -5.41 -14.40
N ILE A 235 20.47 -4.58 -13.37
CA ILE A 235 20.33 -5.01 -11.97
C ILE A 235 19.15 -4.25 -11.37
N GLY A 236 18.18 -5.00 -10.85
CA GLY A 236 16.97 -4.48 -10.23
C GLY A 236 16.58 -5.32 -9.02
N ILE A 237 15.60 -4.85 -8.26
CA ILE A 237 14.93 -5.64 -7.22
C ILE A 237 13.43 -5.55 -7.50
N ILE A 238 12.75 -6.68 -7.38
CA ILE A 238 11.28 -6.71 -7.35
C ILE A 238 10.86 -7.35 -6.02
N ASP A 239 9.92 -6.72 -5.34
CA ASP A 239 9.43 -7.19 -4.05
C ASP A 239 7.93 -7.54 -4.06
N VAL A 240 7.47 -8.17 -2.97
CA VAL A 240 6.07 -8.59 -2.81
C VAL A 240 5.12 -7.39 -2.90
N VAL A 241 5.52 -6.22 -2.39
CA VAL A 241 4.68 -5.02 -2.36
C VAL A 241 4.53 -4.43 -3.75
N ASP A 242 5.59 -4.42 -4.55
CA ASP A 242 5.55 -4.03 -5.97
C ASP A 242 4.52 -4.88 -6.72
N ILE A 243 4.58 -6.21 -6.55
CA ILE A 243 3.65 -7.14 -7.22
C ILE A 243 2.22 -6.94 -6.72
N ILE A 244 2.01 -6.85 -5.40
CA ILE A 244 0.68 -6.62 -4.84
C ILE A 244 0.09 -5.31 -5.39
N ARG A 245 0.85 -4.21 -5.35
CA ARG A 245 0.42 -2.90 -5.84
C ARG A 245 0.00 -2.94 -7.31
N THR A 246 0.77 -3.61 -8.17
CA THR A 246 0.43 -3.75 -9.59
C THR A 246 -0.73 -4.74 -9.83
N SER A 247 -0.97 -5.67 -8.91
CA SER A 247 -2.09 -6.63 -8.98
C SER A 247 -3.40 -6.05 -8.47
N LEU A 248 -3.36 -4.91 -7.80
CA LEU A 248 -4.56 -4.17 -7.47
C LEU A 248 -5.09 -3.46 -8.72
N PRO A 249 -6.43 -3.38 -8.87
CA PRO A 249 -7.00 -2.44 -9.82
C PRO A 249 -6.36 -1.08 -9.55
N SER A 250 -5.83 -0.43 -10.60
CA SER A 250 -5.36 0.93 -10.43
C SER A 250 -6.53 1.74 -9.88
N ASP A 251 -6.34 2.36 -8.72
CA ASP A 251 -7.26 3.36 -8.18
C ASP A 251 -7.35 4.58 -9.11
N GLU A 252 -6.57 4.63 -10.20
CA GLU A 252 -6.83 5.52 -11.31
C GLU A 252 -8.09 5.06 -12.06
N PRO A 253 -9.19 5.81 -11.96
CA PRO A 253 -10.38 5.50 -12.72
C PRO A 253 -10.01 5.47 -14.20
N GLN A 254 -10.34 4.36 -14.87
CA GLN A 254 -10.05 4.17 -16.29
C GLN A 254 -10.76 5.26 -17.10
N ILE A 255 -9.98 6.19 -17.67
CA ILE A 255 -10.49 7.27 -18.50
C ILE A 255 -10.35 6.91 -19.97
N GLU A 256 -11.50 6.82 -20.64
CA GLU A 256 -11.57 6.78 -22.09
C GLU A 256 -11.53 8.22 -22.64
N ILE A 257 -10.47 8.55 -23.39
CA ILE A 257 -10.34 9.85 -24.05
C ILE A 257 -10.67 9.68 -25.53
N ILE A 258 -11.68 10.37 -26.02
CA ILE A 258 -12.19 10.28 -27.39
C ILE A 258 -12.10 11.65 -28.06
N GLY A 259 -11.78 11.68 -29.36
CA GLY A 259 -11.94 12.87 -30.20
C GLY A 259 -10.72 13.78 -30.31
N LEU A 260 -9.60 13.42 -29.67
CA LEU A 260 -8.29 13.98 -30.02
C LEU A 260 -7.95 13.62 -31.48
N LYS A 261 -7.42 14.59 -32.22
CA LYS A 261 -6.99 14.47 -33.63
C LYS A 261 -5.67 15.23 -33.78
N GLY A 262 -5.00 15.13 -34.93
CA GLY A 262 -3.87 16.01 -35.28
C GLY A 262 -2.82 16.21 -34.18
N GLU A 263 -2.48 17.47 -33.94
CA GLU A 263 -1.50 17.91 -32.93
C GLU A 263 -1.99 17.63 -31.49
N GLU A 264 -3.30 17.51 -31.27
CA GLU A 264 -3.84 17.26 -29.93
C GLU A 264 -3.52 15.87 -29.37
N LEU A 265 -3.14 14.92 -30.23
CA LEU A 265 -2.72 13.58 -29.81
C LEU A 265 -1.44 13.60 -28.96
N GLU A 266 -0.57 14.57 -29.15
CA GLU A 266 0.67 14.73 -28.36
C GLU A 266 0.38 15.04 -26.89
N PHE A 267 -0.77 15.65 -26.60
CA PHE A 267 -1.17 16.01 -25.24
C PHE A 267 -1.96 14.90 -24.54
N ARG A 268 -2.16 13.73 -25.17
CA ARG A 268 -3.04 12.67 -24.65
C ARG A 268 -2.63 12.22 -23.24
N ASP A 269 -1.34 12.03 -22.99
CA ASP A 269 -0.84 11.55 -21.71
C ASP A 269 -0.96 12.62 -20.63
N GLN A 270 -0.70 13.89 -20.98
CA GLN A 270 -0.91 15.01 -20.05
C GLN A 270 -2.39 15.17 -19.68
N ILE A 271 -3.29 15.13 -20.67
CA ILE A 271 -4.75 15.19 -20.45
C ILE A 271 -5.21 14.02 -19.56
N ARG A 272 -4.69 12.82 -19.82
CA ARG A 272 -4.97 11.63 -18.99
C ARG A 272 -4.52 11.86 -17.56
N SER A 273 -3.28 12.32 -17.36
CA SER A 273 -2.73 12.56 -16.02
C SER A 273 -3.56 13.58 -15.23
N GLU A 274 -3.89 14.72 -15.82
CA GLU A 274 -4.69 15.77 -15.17
C GLU A 274 -6.12 15.27 -14.84
N ALA A 275 -6.74 14.54 -15.76
CA ALA A 275 -8.07 13.99 -15.54
C ALA A 275 -8.07 12.87 -14.49
N SER A 276 -7.05 12.01 -14.46
CA SER A 276 -6.88 10.95 -13.45
C SER A 276 -6.75 11.54 -12.04
N GLU A 277 -5.95 12.60 -11.88
CA GLU A 277 -5.79 13.28 -10.58
C GLU A 277 -7.12 13.87 -10.09
N SER A 278 -7.87 14.53 -10.99
CA SER A 278 -9.18 15.10 -10.65
C SER A 278 -10.21 14.03 -10.30
N LEU A 279 -10.25 12.93 -11.07
CA LEU A 279 -11.17 11.84 -10.76
C LEU A 279 -10.80 11.09 -9.48
N GLY A 280 -9.52 11.02 -9.10
CA GLY A 280 -9.11 10.50 -7.78
C GLY A 280 -9.73 11.29 -6.62
N LYS A 281 -9.88 12.61 -6.76
CA LYS A 281 -10.61 13.45 -5.79
C LYS A 281 -12.10 13.09 -5.76
N ILE A 282 -12.71 12.85 -6.91
CA ILE A 282 -14.11 12.42 -7.03
C ILE A 282 -14.33 11.02 -6.44
N GLN A 283 -13.39 10.09 -6.60
CA GLN A 283 -13.47 8.73 -6.08
C GLN A 283 -13.60 8.70 -4.54
N ASN A 284 -12.97 9.67 -3.86
CA ASN A 284 -13.11 9.89 -2.42
C ASN A 284 -14.51 10.40 -2.02
N ILE A 285 -15.27 10.98 -2.95
CA ILE A 285 -16.63 11.48 -2.75
C ILE A 285 -17.63 10.36 -3.02
N MET A 286 -17.44 9.65 -4.14
CA MET A 286 -18.25 8.52 -4.58
C MET A 286 -17.43 7.54 -5.44
N PRO A 287 -17.64 6.21 -5.32
CA PRO A 287 -16.94 5.24 -6.16
C PRO A 287 -17.23 5.45 -7.65
N ILE A 288 -16.17 5.38 -8.47
CA ILE A 288 -16.22 5.50 -9.93
C ILE A 288 -16.03 4.11 -10.52
N GLU A 289 -16.91 3.71 -11.44
CA GLU A 289 -16.77 2.49 -12.24
C GLU A 289 -16.12 2.79 -13.59
N PHE A 290 -16.44 3.94 -14.20
CA PHE A 290 -15.92 4.34 -15.50
C PHE A 290 -16.01 5.85 -15.72
N ALA A 291 -15.06 6.43 -16.46
CA ALA A 291 -15.13 7.81 -16.91
C ALA A 291 -14.76 7.96 -18.40
N ARG A 292 -15.45 8.86 -19.10
CA ARG A 292 -15.18 9.20 -20.49
C ARG A 292 -15.03 10.70 -20.66
N LEU A 293 -13.93 11.12 -21.27
CA LEU A 293 -13.68 12.48 -21.71
C LEU A 293 -13.76 12.55 -23.24
N THR A 294 -14.74 13.28 -23.75
CA THR A 294 -14.88 13.55 -25.20
C THR A 294 -14.39 14.95 -25.50
N VAL A 295 -13.43 15.07 -26.42
CA VAL A 295 -12.89 16.32 -26.93
C VAL A 295 -13.43 16.56 -28.33
N LYS A 296 -14.16 17.65 -28.55
CA LYS A 296 -14.60 18.11 -29.88
C LYS A 296 -13.86 19.38 -30.26
N VAL A 297 -13.22 19.36 -31.42
CA VAL A 297 -12.56 20.52 -32.02
C VAL A 297 -13.48 21.12 -33.07
N HIS A 298 -13.92 22.37 -32.86
CA HIS A 298 -14.72 23.11 -33.82
C HIS A 298 -13.84 23.84 -34.83
N ALA A 299 -14.40 24.14 -36.01
CA ALA A 299 -13.67 24.70 -37.15
C ALA A 299 -13.01 26.05 -36.84
N LYS A 300 -11.83 26.27 -37.45
CA LYS A 300 -10.95 27.43 -37.29
C LYS A 300 -11.67 28.73 -37.68
N THR A 301 -11.61 29.73 -36.80
CA THR A 301 -11.71 31.14 -37.17
C THR A 301 -10.35 31.78 -36.93
N GLY A 302 -9.56 31.94 -38.00
CA GLY A 302 -8.15 32.36 -37.91
C GLY A 302 -7.23 31.28 -37.33
N ALA A 303 -6.30 31.67 -36.45
CA ALA A 303 -5.28 30.79 -35.85
C ALA A 303 -5.73 30.12 -34.53
N LYS A 304 -7.01 30.18 -34.15
CA LYS A 304 -7.52 29.66 -32.87
C LYS A 304 -8.56 28.57 -33.10
N HIS A 305 -8.42 27.49 -32.33
CA HIS A 305 -9.39 26.40 -32.24
C HIS A 305 -10.34 26.65 -31.07
N GLN A 306 -11.63 26.36 -31.25
CA GLN A 306 -12.57 26.28 -30.15
C GLN A 306 -12.76 24.81 -29.78
N TYR A 307 -12.54 24.49 -28.50
CA TYR A 307 -12.68 23.16 -27.94
C TYR A 307 -13.99 23.08 -27.16
N SER A 308 -14.71 21.97 -27.29
CA SER A 308 -15.80 21.57 -26.40
C SER A 308 -15.47 20.23 -25.78
N LEU A 309 -15.39 20.20 -24.46
CA LEU A 309 -15.08 19.00 -23.68
C LEU A 309 -16.33 18.55 -22.93
N HIS A 310 -16.57 17.25 -22.96
CA HIS A 310 -17.67 16.61 -22.24
C HIS A 310 -17.13 15.43 -21.43
N MET A 311 -17.36 15.46 -20.13
CA MET A 311 -16.95 14.40 -19.21
C MET A 311 -18.19 13.69 -18.68
N MET A 312 -18.23 12.37 -18.84
CA MET A 312 -19.21 11.50 -18.21
C MET A 312 -18.51 10.67 -17.15
N VAL A 313 -19.03 10.68 -15.93
CA VAL A 313 -18.51 9.86 -14.83
C VAL A 313 -19.63 8.94 -14.35
N SER A 314 -19.36 7.64 -14.34
CA SER A 314 -20.33 6.61 -14.00
C SER A 314 -19.85 5.78 -12.80
N GLY A 315 -20.82 5.34 -12.02
CA GLY A 315 -20.71 4.49 -10.84
C GLY A 315 -22.14 4.12 -10.43
N LYS A 316 -22.43 4.08 -9.12
CA LYS A 316 -23.83 3.92 -8.63
C LYS A 316 -24.83 4.96 -9.19
N ARG A 317 -24.33 6.10 -9.66
CA ARG A 317 -25.05 7.08 -10.47
C ARG A 317 -24.11 7.64 -11.52
N THR A 318 -24.69 8.05 -12.64
CA THR A 318 -23.97 8.76 -13.70
C THR A 318 -24.24 10.26 -13.58
N PHE A 319 -23.20 11.06 -13.78
CA PHE A 319 -23.30 12.50 -13.96
C PHE A 319 -22.40 12.97 -15.09
N GLU A 320 -22.71 14.15 -15.60
CA GLU A 320 -22.05 14.73 -16.77
C GLU A 320 -21.60 16.17 -16.45
N ALA A 321 -20.49 16.55 -17.05
CA ALA A 321 -19.94 17.90 -17.01
C ALA A 321 -19.50 18.32 -18.41
N SER A 322 -19.60 19.61 -18.71
CA SER A 322 -19.21 20.16 -20.01
C SER A 322 -18.57 21.52 -19.87
N ALA A 323 -17.53 21.77 -20.67
CA ALA A 323 -16.92 23.09 -20.79
C ALA A 323 -16.50 23.36 -22.23
N SER A 324 -16.28 24.63 -22.57
CA SER A 324 -15.75 25.02 -23.88
C SER A 324 -14.79 26.19 -23.74
N GLY A 325 -13.81 26.28 -24.64
CA GLY A 325 -12.82 27.34 -24.60
C GLY A 325 -11.91 27.36 -25.81
N TRP A 326 -11.20 28.48 -26.00
CA TRP A 326 -10.25 28.68 -27.11
C TRP A 326 -8.89 28.00 -26.89
N LYS A 327 -8.67 27.40 -25.71
CA LYS A 327 -7.46 26.66 -25.33
C LYS A 327 -7.87 25.34 -24.70
N LEU A 328 -7.26 24.24 -25.15
CA LEU A 328 -7.58 22.88 -24.75
C LEU A 328 -7.50 22.71 -23.22
N PHE A 329 -6.34 23.02 -22.62
CA PHE A 329 -6.13 22.86 -21.18
C PHE A 329 -7.01 23.79 -20.32
N THR A 330 -7.38 24.97 -20.85
CA THR A 330 -8.34 25.83 -20.14
C THR A 330 -9.73 25.18 -20.12
N ALA A 331 -10.20 24.63 -21.24
CA ALA A 331 -11.46 23.90 -21.28
C ALA A 331 -11.39 22.59 -20.45
N LEU A 332 -10.23 21.94 -20.38
CA LEU A 332 -9.99 20.75 -19.56
C LEU A 332 -10.17 21.05 -18.07
N HIS A 333 -9.47 22.05 -17.56
CA HIS A 333 -9.59 22.46 -16.15
C HIS A 333 -11.03 22.82 -15.77
N GLU A 334 -11.75 23.54 -16.63
CA GLU A 334 -13.15 23.91 -16.37
C GLU A 334 -14.08 22.68 -16.35
N VAL A 335 -13.93 21.72 -17.27
CA VAL A 335 -14.78 20.52 -17.26
C VAL A 335 -14.51 19.63 -16.05
N LEU A 336 -13.24 19.52 -15.62
CA LEU A 336 -12.84 18.74 -14.44
C LEU A 336 -13.40 19.35 -13.16
N LYS A 337 -13.31 20.69 -13.03
CA LYS A 337 -13.87 21.44 -11.89
C LYS A 337 -15.39 21.29 -11.81
N GLU A 338 -16.10 21.33 -12.94
CA GLU A 338 -17.54 21.12 -12.95
C GLU A 338 -17.90 19.66 -12.61
N ALA A 339 -17.14 18.68 -13.08
CA ALA A 339 -17.34 17.27 -12.70
C ALA A 339 -17.22 17.05 -11.18
N GLU A 340 -16.23 17.66 -10.54
CA GLU A 340 -16.07 17.60 -9.07
C GLU A 340 -17.27 18.22 -8.35
N ARG A 341 -17.75 19.38 -8.83
CA ARG A 341 -18.95 20.03 -8.29
C ARG A 341 -20.19 19.14 -8.42
N MET A 342 -20.37 18.48 -9.55
CA MET A 342 -21.50 17.57 -9.79
C MET A 342 -21.46 16.35 -8.87
N ALA A 343 -20.28 15.80 -8.60
CA ALA A 343 -20.11 14.70 -7.65
C ALA A 343 -20.55 15.09 -6.22
N ILE A 344 -20.18 16.30 -5.77
CA ILE A 344 -20.61 16.83 -4.46
C ILE A 344 -22.15 16.93 -4.40
N GLN A 345 -22.78 17.48 -5.45
CA GLN A 345 -24.24 17.61 -5.51
C GLN A 345 -24.95 16.24 -5.48
N GLU A 346 -24.44 15.23 -6.19
CA GLU A 346 -25.01 13.88 -6.16
C GLU A 346 -24.88 13.22 -4.77
N LYS A 347 -23.75 13.46 -4.07
CA LYS A 347 -23.58 13.01 -2.69
C LYS A 347 -24.57 13.67 -1.73
N GLU A 348 -24.87 14.95 -1.89
CA GLU A 348 -25.88 15.64 -1.06
C GLU A 348 -27.29 15.13 -1.30
N LYS A 349 -27.67 14.85 -2.56
CA LYS A 349 -28.95 14.22 -2.90
C LYS A 349 -29.15 12.86 -2.21
N LEU A 350 -28.06 12.10 -1.99
CA LEU A 350 -28.09 10.84 -1.24
C LEU A 350 -28.37 11.06 0.26
N LYS A 351 -27.81 12.10 0.87
CA LYS A 351 -28.10 12.47 2.27
C LYS A 351 -29.54 12.98 2.43
N GLY A 352 -30.04 13.77 1.49
CA GLY A 352 -31.41 14.31 1.50
C GLY A 352 -32.51 13.24 1.40
N LYS A 353 -32.32 12.18 0.59
CA LYS A 353 -33.28 11.06 0.50
C LYS A 353 -33.33 10.19 1.75
N LYS A 354 -32.19 9.94 2.42
CA LYS A 354 -32.16 9.24 3.71
C LYS A 354 -32.88 10.04 4.82
N SER A 355 -32.77 11.37 4.81
CA SER A 355 -33.48 12.26 5.75
C SER A 355 -35.00 12.25 5.56
N ARG A 356 -35.50 12.24 4.31
CA ARG A 356 -36.95 12.13 4.01
C ARG A 356 -37.56 10.80 4.43
N TYR A 357 -36.86 9.68 4.21
CA TYR A 357 -37.33 8.36 4.67
C TYR A 357 -37.29 8.22 6.20
N GLY A 358 -36.31 8.84 6.86
CA GLY A 358 -36.26 8.94 8.33
C GLY A 358 -37.39 9.77 8.92
N LYS A 359 -37.77 10.89 8.28
CA LYS A 359 -38.94 11.70 8.68
C LYS A 359 -40.28 11.04 8.36
N MET A 360 -40.40 10.28 7.26
CA MET A 360 -41.62 9.51 6.98
C MET A 360 -41.83 8.36 7.97
N ARG A 361 -40.77 7.67 8.42
CA ARG A 361 -40.87 6.67 9.49
C ARG A 361 -41.26 7.30 10.84
N SER A 362 -40.76 8.49 11.19
CA SER A 362 -41.18 9.14 12.43
C SER A 362 -42.61 9.70 12.39
N LEU A 363 -43.13 10.09 11.21
CA LEU A 363 -44.54 10.44 11.05
C LEU A 363 -45.46 9.21 11.04
N SER A 364 -45.07 8.10 10.39
CA SER A 364 -45.91 6.89 10.33
C SER A 364 -45.88 6.05 11.62
N VAL A 365 -44.86 6.21 12.48
CA VAL A 365 -44.87 5.66 13.84
C VAL A 365 -45.78 6.48 14.76
N ARG A 366 -45.82 7.82 14.64
CA ARG A 366 -46.75 8.64 15.45
C ARG A 366 -48.23 8.46 15.11
N ILE A 367 -48.56 8.09 13.86
CA ILE A 367 -49.96 7.84 13.46
C ILE A 367 -50.43 6.44 13.92
N ARG A 368 -49.53 5.52 14.33
CA ARG A 368 -49.90 4.19 14.84
C ARG A 368 -49.98 4.09 16.37
N GLU A 369 -49.56 5.09 17.12
CA GLU A 369 -49.51 5.06 18.60
C GLU A 369 -50.57 5.95 19.29
N GLY A 370 -51.56 6.46 18.56
CA GLY A 370 -52.53 7.38 19.16
C GLY A 370 -53.88 7.47 18.47
N GLU A 371 -54.63 6.37 18.41
CA GLU A 371 -56.10 6.42 18.58
C GLU A 371 -56.57 5.15 19.31
N LEU A 372 -56.86 5.34 20.59
CA LEU A 372 -57.70 4.46 21.41
C LEU A 372 -59.15 4.60 20.93
N TYR A 373 -59.81 3.47 20.64
CA TYR A 373 -61.25 3.33 20.86
C TYR A 373 -61.47 2.15 21.82
N PRO A 374 -62.09 2.35 23.00
CA PRO A 374 -62.56 1.25 23.83
C PRO A 374 -63.92 0.78 23.30
N GLY A 375 -64.09 -0.54 23.19
CA GLY A 375 -65.19 -1.18 22.49
C GLY A 375 -66.52 -1.24 23.25
N ARG A 376 -67.45 -2.04 22.72
CA ARG A 376 -68.26 -3.05 23.41
C ARG A 376 -69.24 -3.71 22.42
N LEU A 377 -69.37 -5.03 22.55
CA LEU A 377 -70.32 -5.90 21.85
C LEU A 377 -71.80 -5.61 22.22
N GLU A 378 -72.64 -5.79 21.21
CA GLU A 378 -74.03 -6.28 21.15
C GLU A 378 -74.99 -6.16 22.34
N ARG A 379 -76.23 -5.71 22.05
CA ARG A 379 -77.47 -6.52 22.19
C ARG A 379 -78.72 -5.83 21.61
N GLY A 380 -79.40 -6.54 20.70
CA GLY A 380 -80.83 -6.87 20.71
C GLY A 380 -81.94 -5.81 20.80
N ALA A 381 -82.91 -6.00 19.89
CA ALA A 381 -84.27 -5.44 19.76
C ALA A 381 -84.42 -4.09 19.07
#